data_AF-A0A2K5DCQ9-F1
#
_entry.id   AF-A0A2K5DCQ9-F1
#
_cell.length_a   1.000
_cell.length_b   1.000
_cell.length_c   1.000
_cell.angle_alpha   90.00
_cell.angle_beta   90.00
_cell.angle_gamma   90.00
#
_symmetry.space_group_name_H-M   'P 1'
#
loop_
_entity.id
_entity.type
_entity.pdbx_description
1 polymer ?
#
loop_
_entity_poly.entity_id
_entity_poly.type
_entity_poly.pdbx_seq_one_letter_code
_entity_poly.pdbx_strand_id
1 'polypeptide(L)'
;MSGPRPVVLSGPSGAGKSTLLKRLFQDHGGIFGFSVSHTTRYPRPGEENGKDYYFVTREVMQRDIAAGNFIEHAEFSGNLYGTSKAAVQAVQAMNRICVLDVDLQGVRNIKATDLRPIYISVQPPSLRVLRLRQRNTETEESLEKRLAAARADMESSKEPGLFDVVIINDSLEQAYEELKEALSEVGPILLPKGRPGARALLPTRKSRKLKGPAPEQH
;
A
#
# COMPACT_ATOMS: atom_id res chain seq x y z
N MET A 1 1.84 4.58 19.05
CA MET A 1 2.90 5.15 18.19
C MET A 1 2.49 6.59 17.87
N SER A 2 3.32 7.59 18.19
CA SER A 2 3.05 8.98 17.85
C SER A 2 3.95 9.37 16.68
N GLY A 3 3.36 9.58 15.52
CA GLY A 3 4.02 9.90 14.26
C GLY A 3 2.95 10.12 13.18
N PRO A 4 3.30 10.73 12.02
CA PRO A 4 2.35 10.93 10.94
C PRO A 4 1.69 9.61 10.51
N ARG A 5 0.41 9.67 10.14
CA ARG A 5 -0.36 8.49 9.69
C ARG A 5 0.35 7.85 8.49
N PRO A 6 0.71 6.55 8.53
CA PRO A 6 1.41 5.90 7.42
C PRO A 6 0.53 5.75 6.17
N VAL A 7 1.17 5.41 5.06
CA VAL A 7 0.53 5.13 3.78
C VAL A 7 0.94 3.74 3.32
N VAL A 8 -0.03 2.96 2.88
CA VAL A 8 0.18 1.67 2.22
C VAL A 8 -0.11 1.85 0.74
N LEU A 9 0.88 1.58 -0.11
CA LEU A 9 0.70 1.38 -1.53
C LEU A 9 0.67 -0.12 -1.82
N SER A 10 -0.37 -0.57 -2.50
CA SER A 10 -0.51 -1.96 -2.97
C SER A 10 -0.88 -1.98 -4.45
N GLY A 11 -0.69 -3.11 -5.09
CA GLY A 11 -1.06 -3.32 -6.49
C GLY A 11 -0.22 -4.42 -7.11
N PRO A 12 -0.56 -4.89 -8.32
CA PRO A 12 0.18 -5.98 -8.93
C PRO A 12 1.60 -5.56 -9.29
N SER A 13 2.49 -6.56 -9.36
CA SER A 13 3.85 -6.32 -9.85
C SER A 13 3.80 -5.81 -11.28
N GLY A 14 4.52 -4.73 -11.60
CA GLY A 14 4.47 -4.11 -12.92
C GLY A 14 3.37 -3.06 -13.12
N ALA A 15 2.57 -2.74 -12.09
CA ALA A 15 1.59 -1.64 -12.12
C ALA A 15 2.21 -0.23 -12.05
N GLY A 16 3.53 -0.12 -11.91
CA GLY A 16 4.24 1.18 -11.88
C GLY A 16 4.40 1.83 -10.51
N LYS A 17 4.08 1.12 -9.41
CA LYS A 17 4.26 1.60 -8.03
C LYS A 17 5.65 2.18 -7.76
N SER A 18 6.71 1.45 -8.08
CA SER A 18 8.10 1.90 -7.86
C SER A 18 8.43 3.19 -8.62
N THR A 19 7.84 3.40 -9.80
CA THR A 19 8.01 4.64 -10.58
C THR A 19 7.32 5.82 -9.89
N LEU A 20 6.08 5.62 -9.42
CA LEU A 20 5.34 6.64 -8.67
C LEU A 20 6.05 6.99 -7.35
N LEU A 21 6.50 5.98 -6.61
CA LEU A 21 7.25 6.16 -5.37
C LEU A 21 8.58 6.89 -5.59
N LYS A 22 9.33 6.53 -6.64
CA LYS A 22 10.58 7.22 -6.98
C LYS A 22 10.34 8.71 -7.22
N ARG A 23 9.29 9.06 -7.98
CA ARG A 23 8.93 10.45 -8.23
C ARG A 23 8.47 11.15 -6.94
N LEU A 24 7.63 10.50 -6.14
CA LEU A 24 7.18 11.02 -4.84
C LEU A 24 8.35 11.38 -3.92
N PHE A 25 9.37 10.51 -3.82
CA PHE A 25 10.54 10.78 -2.99
C PHE A 25 11.48 11.84 -3.58
N GLN A 26 11.51 12.00 -4.90
CA GLN A 26 12.25 13.10 -5.55
C GLN A 26 11.61 14.45 -5.23
N ASP A 27 10.28 14.54 -5.33
CA ASP A 27 9.56 15.81 -5.13
C ASP A 27 9.35 16.13 -3.63
N HIS A 28 9.19 15.10 -2.79
CA HIS A 28 8.73 15.23 -1.40
C HIS A 28 9.53 14.38 -0.39
N GLY A 29 10.81 14.08 -0.65
CA GLY A 29 11.66 13.25 0.22
C GLY A 29 11.92 13.81 1.64
N GLY A 30 11.62 15.09 1.87
CA GLY A 30 11.62 15.68 3.22
C GLY A 30 10.38 15.33 4.05
N ILE A 31 9.28 14.93 3.39
CA ILE A 31 7.97 14.65 4.01
C ILE A 31 7.75 13.14 4.12
N PHE A 32 8.19 12.36 3.13
CA PHE A 32 7.98 10.92 3.09
C PHE A 32 9.26 10.13 3.32
N GLY A 33 9.13 8.96 3.93
CA GLY A 33 10.19 7.96 4.00
C GLY A 33 9.68 6.57 3.62
N PHE A 34 10.53 5.79 2.98
CA PHE A 34 10.21 4.42 2.59
C PHE A 34 10.54 3.44 3.72
N SER A 35 9.59 2.56 4.05
CA SER A 35 9.84 1.44 4.94
C SER A 35 10.43 0.28 4.13
N VAL A 36 11.74 0.08 4.25
CA VAL A 36 12.43 -1.05 3.60
C VAL A 36 12.00 -2.36 4.27
N SER A 37 11.30 -3.21 3.51
CA SER A 37 10.80 -4.52 3.97
C SER A 37 11.92 -5.55 4.06
N HIS A 38 11.67 -6.64 4.78
CA HIS A 38 12.57 -7.80 4.84
C HIS A 38 12.14 -8.86 3.84
N THR A 39 13.09 -9.65 3.35
CA THR A 39 12.80 -10.86 2.57
C THR A 39 13.83 -11.95 2.78
N THR A 40 13.39 -13.20 2.63
CA THR A 40 14.27 -14.38 2.61
C THR A 40 14.75 -14.75 1.20
N ARG A 41 14.26 -14.05 0.18
CA ARG A 41 14.72 -14.23 -1.19
C ARG A 41 16.16 -13.74 -1.32
N TYR A 42 16.98 -14.43 -2.10
CA TYR A 42 18.29 -13.89 -2.47
C TYR A 42 18.18 -12.57 -3.26
N PRO A 43 19.07 -11.60 -3.03
CA PRO A 43 19.11 -10.35 -3.80
C PRO A 43 19.35 -10.65 -5.29
N ARG A 44 18.64 -9.92 -6.15
CA ARG A 44 18.87 -9.94 -7.60
C ARG A 44 20.08 -9.05 -7.96
N PRO A 45 20.67 -9.23 -9.15
CA PRO A 45 21.71 -8.32 -9.63
C PRO A 45 21.23 -6.86 -9.59
N GLY A 46 21.97 -6.02 -8.87
CA GLY A 46 21.67 -4.60 -8.68
C GLY A 46 20.77 -4.25 -7.49
N GLU A 47 20.21 -5.24 -6.76
CA GLU A 47 19.53 -4.97 -5.49
C GLU A 47 20.57 -4.83 -4.36
N GLU A 48 20.36 -3.85 -3.48
CA GLU A 48 21.25 -3.53 -2.36
C GLU A 48 20.53 -3.80 -1.02
N ASN A 49 21.24 -4.47 -0.11
CA ASN A 49 20.74 -4.75 1.24
C ASN A 49 20.55 -3.44 2.03
N GLY A 50 19.39 -3.30 2.68
CA GLY A 50 19.00 -2.10 3.43
C GLY A 50 18.47 -0.95 2.56
N LYS A 51 18.37 -1.15 1.24
CA LYS A 51 17.80 -0.19 0.30
C LYS A 51 16.59 -0.75 -0.42
N ASP A 52 16.75 -1.90 -1.10
CA ASP A 52 15.66 -2.58 -1.80
C ASP A 52 14.88 -3.46 -0.82
N TYR A 53 15.61 -4.28 -0.06
CA TYR A 53 15.11 -5.08 1.05
C TYR A 53 16.21 -5.25 2.09
N TYR A 54 15.81 -5.61 3.32
CA TYR A 54 16.69 -6.33 4.23
C TYR A 54 16.65 -7.81 3.87
N PHE A 55 17.72 -8.29 3.24
CA PHE A 55 17.88 -9.69 2.86
C PHE A 55 18.38 -10.49 4.06
N VAL A 56 17.53 -11.37 4.59
CA VAL A 56 17.79 -12.14 5.82
C VAL A 56 17.56 -13.63 5.58
N THR A 57 18.10 -14.51 6.42
CA THR A 57 17.79 -15.95 6.30
C THR A 57 16.36 -16.23 6.78
N ARG A 58 15.81 -17.37 6.35
CA ARG A 58 14.46 -17.78 6.74
C ARG A 58 14.34 -17.99 8.25
N GLU A 59 15.36 -18.57 8.86
CA GLU A 59 15.42 -18.86 10.30
C GLU A 59 15.40 -17.57 11.12
N VAL A 60 16.18 -16.55 10.71
CA VAL A 60 16.20 -15.24 11.36
C VAL A 60 14.83 -14.58 11.25
N MET A 61 14.25 -14.55 10.05
CA MET A 61 12.95 -13.93 9.84
C MET A 61 11.84 -14.62 10.63
N GLN A 62 11.81 -15.95 10.66
CA GLN A 62 10.82 -16.72 11.42
C GLN A 62 10.93 -16.49 12.93
N ARG A 63 12.15 -16.44 13.47
CA ARG A 63 12.38 -16.10 14.88
C ARG A 63 11.84 -14.72 15.21
N ASP A 64 12.11 -13.73 14.36
CA ASP A 64 11.72 -12.35 14.60
C ASP A 64 10.20 -12.15 14.40
N ILE A 65 9.57 -12.92 13.50
CA ILE A 65 8.10 -13.03 13.38
C ILE A 65 7.51 -13.60 14.69
N ALA A 66 8.05 -14.71 15.20
CA ALA A 66 7.59 -15.33 16.44
C ALA A 66 7.75 -14.42 17.67
N ALA A 67 8.77 -13.55 17.66
CA ALA A 67 8.98 -12.51 18.67
C ALA A 67 8.02 -11.31 18.53
N GLY A 68 7.15 -11.30 17.50
CA GLY A 68 6.20 -10.21 17.26
C GLY A 68 6.86 -8.92 16.75
N ASN A 69 8.03 -9.00 16.10
CA ASN A 69 8.76 -7.84 15.59
C ASN A 69 8.25 -7.34 14.22
N PHE A 70 7.34 -8.08 13.59
CA PHE A 70 6.73 -7.71 12.32
C PHE A 70 5.33 -7.12 12.51
N ILE A 71 5.00 -6.13 11.69
CA ILE A 71 3.64 -5.58 11.56
C ILE A 71 2.80 -6.52 10.69
N GLU A 72 3.40 -6.97 9.59
CA GLU A 72 2.82 -7.94 8.67
C GLU A 72 3.92 -8.82 8.10
N HIS A 73 3.54 -10.02 7.67
CA HIS A 73 4.39 -10.88 6.87
C HIS A 73 3.53 -11.76 5.95
N ALA A 74 4.09 -12.16 4.81
CA ALA A 74 3.47 -13.06 3.85
C ALA A 74 4.51 -13.98 3.21
N GLU A 75 4.07 -15.13 2.70
CA GLU A 75 4.89 -16.02 1.90
C GLU A 75 4.48 -15.92 0.43
N PHE A 76 5.44 -15.63 -0.44
CA PHE A 76 5.22 -15.56 -1.88
C PHE A 76 6.32 -16.31 -2.62
N SER A 77 5.92 -17.27 -3.46
CA SER A 77 6.84 -18.11 -4.23
C SER A 77 7.96 -18.74 -3.36
N GLY A 78 7.58 -19.28 -2.20
CA GLY A 78 8.48 -19.95 -1.25
C GLY A 78 9.39 -19.03 -0.42
N ASN A 79 9.26 -17.71 -0.55
CA ASN A 79 10.04 -16.73 0.19
C ASN A 79 9.15 -15.93 1.12
N LEU A 80 9.65 -15.63 2.33
CA LEU A 80 8.99 -14.74 3.26
C LEU A 80 9.29 -13.28 2.89
N TYR A 81 8.29 -12.44 3.11
CA TYR A 81 8.34 -10.99 3.01
C TYR A 81 7.65 -10.39 4.23
N GLY A 82 8.07 -9.22 4.66
CA GLY A 82 7.39 -8.56 5.77
C GLY A 82 7.97 -7.21 6.16
N THR A 83 7.10 -6.39 6.73
CA THR A 83 7.42 -5.06 7.24
C THR A 83 7.66 -5.13 8.75
N SER A 84 8.88 -4.82 9.19
CA SER A 84 9.22 -4.82 10.62
C SER A 84 8.71 -3.56 11.32
N LYS A 85 8.40 -3.68 12.62
CA LYS A 85 8.06 -2.53 13.46
C LYS A 85 9.20 -1.51 13.48
N ALA A 86 10.44 -1.98 13.50
CA ALA A 86 11.64 -1.16 13.47
C ALA A 86 11.75 -0.33 12.17
N ALA A 87 11.42 -0.91 11.01
CA ALA A 87 11.46 -0.20 9.73
C ALA A 87 10.48 0.99 9.70
N VAL A 88 9.26 0.80 10.20
CA VAL A 88 8.28 1.89 10.32
C VAL A 88 8.70 2.92 11.37
N GLN A 89 9.19 2.48 12.53
CA GLN A 89 9.67 3.36 13.59
C GLN A 89 10.85 4.23 13.14
N ALA A 90 11.76 3.71 12.32
CA ALA A 90 12.89 4.46 11.79
C ALA A 90 12.42 5.67 10.95
N VAL A 91 11.39 5.49 10.11
CA VAL A 91 10.80 6.59 9.33
C VAL A 91 10.05 7.57 10.22
N GLN A 92 9.29 7.07 11.18
CA GLN A 92 8.54 7.90 12.14
C GLN A 92 9.48 8.75 13.01
N ALA A 93 10.65 8.23 13.40
CA ALA A 93 11.66 8.96 14.16
C ALA A 93 12.23 10.16 13.39
N MET A 94 12.16 10.13 12.05
CA MET A 94 12.52 11.27 11.19
C MET A 94 11.36 12.27 11.00
N ASN A 95 10.24 12.07 11.71
CA ASN A 95 9.01 12.85 11.59
C ASN A 95 8.44 12.86 10.15
N ARG A 96 8.63 11.76 9.42
CA ARG A 96 8.15 11.59 8.03
C ARG A 96 6.95 10.66 7.98
N ILE A 97 6.12 10.84 6.95
CA ILE A 97 5.06 9.91 6.58
C ILE A 97 5.70 8.63 6.05
N CYS A 98 5.46 7.53 6.75
CA CYS A 98 5.98 6.22 6.38
C CYS A 98 5.18 5.62 5.22
N VAL A 99 5.86 5.30 4.12
CA VAL A 99 5.28 4.63 2.95
C VAL A 99 5.68 3.16 2.95
N LEU A 100 4.69 2.28 2.91
CA LEU A 100 4.83 0.83 2.85
C LEU A 100 4.40 0.36 1.45
N ASP A 101 5.27 -0.38 0.74
CA ASP A 101 4.93 -1.07 -0.51
C ASP A 101 4.69 -2.55 -0.18
N VAL A 102 3.43 -2.96 -0.14
CA VAL A 102 3.02 -4.32 0.24
C VAL A 102 2.07 -4.90 -0.80
N ASP A 103 1.92 -6.22 -0.81
CA ASP A 103 0.94 -6.89 -1.64
C ASP A 103 -0.46 -6.92 -0.98
N LEU A 104 -1.41 -7.51 -1.69
CA LEU A 104 -2.79 -7.70 -1.21
C LEU A 104 -2.87 -8.43 0.14
N GLN A 105 -2.01 -9.43 0.38
CA GLN A 105 -2.00 -10.16 1.64
C GLN A 105 -1.49 -9.25 2.77
N GLY A 106 -0.43 -8.48 2.50
CA GLY A 106 0.08 -7.44 3.40
C GLY A 106 -0.99 -6.41 3.75
N VAL A 107 -1.79 -5.95 2.78
CA VAL A 107 -2.93 -5.04 3.06
C VAL A 107 -3.90 -5.64 4.08
N ARG A 108 -4.32 -6.90 3.86
CA ARG A 108 -5.25 -7.59 4.78
C ARG A 108 -4.63 -7.79 6.16
N ASN A 109 -3.34 -8.14 6.21
CA ASN A 109 -2.60 -8.31 7.45
C ASN A 109 -2.50 -6.99 8.23
N ILE A 110 -2.15 -5.89 7.57
CA ILE A 110 -2.03 -4.57 8.23
C ILE A 110 -3.39 -4.10 8.76
N LYS A 111 -4.51 -4.40 8.07
CA LYS A 111 -5.85 -4.07 8.56
C LYS A 111 -6.22 -4.77 9.87
N ALA A 112 -5.58 -5.89 10.18
CA ALA A 112 -5.73 -6.56 11.48
C ALA A 112 -4.87 -5.92 12.59
N THR A 113 -4.13 -4.85 12.29
CA THR A 113 -3.28 -4.12 13.24
C THR A 113 -3.82 -2.72 13.53
N ASP A 114 -3.28 -2.08 14.56
CA ASP A 114 -3.60 -0.70 14.91
C ASP A 114 -2.84 0.36 14.09
N LEU A 115 -2.13 -0.03 13.02
CA LEU A 115 -1.35 0.92 12.21
C LEU A 115 -2.23 1.98 11.52
N ARG A 116 -3.46 1.60 11.15
CA ARG A 116 -4.48 2.45 10.50
C ARG A 116 -3.91 3.40 9.42
N PRO A 117 -3.15 2.90 8.42
CA PRO A 117 -2.64 3.73 7.33
C PRO A 117 -3.77 4.22 6.41
N ILE A 118 -3.43 5.05 5.42
CA ILE A 118 -4.24 5.23 4.22
C ILE A 118 -3.85 4.15 3.20
N TYR A 119 -4.83 3.44 2.66
CA TYR A 119 -4.66 2.33 1.74
C TYR A 119 -4.92 2.78 0.30
N ILE A 120 -3.88 2.77 -0.53
CA ILE A 120 -3.94 3.16 -1.94
C ILE A 120 -3.61 1.94 -2.79
N SER A 121 -4.52 1.59 -3.69
CA SER A 121 -4.32 0.57 -4.71
C SER A 121 -3.87 1.22 -6.01
N VAL A 122 -2.77 0.77 -6.60
CA VAL A 122 -2.29 1.21 -7.92
C VAL A 122 -2.47 0.06 -8.90
N GLN A 123 -3.42 0.21 -9.82
CA GLN A 123 -3.80 -0.82 -10.77
C GLN A 123 -3.35 -0.46 -12.19
N PRO A 124 -2.96 -1.45 -13.02
CA PRO A 124 -2.80 -1.23 -14.45
C PRO A 124 -4.18 -1.04 -15.11
N PRO A 125 -4.25 -0.40 -16.29
CA PRO A 125 -5.50 -0.34 -17.07
C PRO A 125 -5.95 -1.73 -17.54
N SER A 126 -5.01 -2.67 -17.72
CA SER A 126 -5.31 -4.08 -17.99
C SER A 126 -4.11 -4.97 -17.68
N LEU A 127 -4.36 -6.28 -17.52
CA LEU A 127 -3.30 -7.29 -17.33
C LEU A 127 -2.28 -7.33 -18.47
N ARG A 128 -2.69 -6.98 -19.70
CA ARG A 128 -1.82 -7.00 -20.89
C ARG A 128 -0.71 -5.95 -20.82
N VAL A 129 -0.92 -4.88 -20.07
CA VAL A 129 0.01 -3.76 -19.95
C VAL A 129 1.05 -4.01 -18.85
N LEU A 130 0.86 -5.04 -18.02
CA LEU A 130 1.79 -5.36 -16.94
C LEU A 130 3.18 -5.74 -17.48
N ARG A 131 4.20 -5.01 -17.03
CA ARG A 131 5.61 -5.24 -17.36
C ARG A 131 6.21 -6.39 -16.54
N LEU A 132 5.60 -7.58 -16.61
CA LEU A 132 6.05 -8.75 -15.84
C LEU A 132 7.31 -9.41 -16.43
N ARG A 133 7.43 -9.39 -17.77
CA ARG A 133 8.49 -10.05 -18.55
C ARG A 133 9.81 -9.28 -18.64
N GLN A 134 9.89 -8.04 -18.15
CA GLN A 134 11.11 -7.22 -18.25
C GLN A 134 12.22 -7.65 -17.27
N ARG A 135 12.01 -8.70 -16.47
CA ARG A 135 13.00 -9.24 -15.53
C ARG A 135 13.55 -10.53 -16.15
N ASN A 136 14.69 -10.46 -16.84
CA ASN A 136 15.35 -11.54 -17.60
C ASN A 136 15.82 -12.75 -16.75
N THR A 137 15.26 -12.97 -15.57
CA THR A 137 15.70 -13.97 -14.58
C THR A 137 14.57 -14.86 -14.06
N GLU A 138 13.37 -14.84 -14.67
CA GLU A 138 12.21 -15.58 -14.18
C GLU A 138 11.87 -16.81 -15.04
N THR A 139 11.48 -17.90 -14.37
CA THR A 139 10.94 -19.12 -15.00
C THR A 139 9.47 -18.90 -15.41
N GLU A 140 8.97 -19.70 -16.37
CA GLU A 140 7.56 -19.63 -16.79
C GLU A 140 6.60 -19.84 -15.61
N GLU A 141 6.94 -20.76 -14.69
CA GLU A 141 6.15 -21.01 -13.48
C GLU A 141 6.06 -19.77 -12.57
N SER A 142 7.16 -19.02 -12.40
CA SER A 142 7.16 -17.77 -11.63
C SER A 142 6.29 -16.70 -12.32
N LEU A 143 6.34 -16.64 -13.65
CA LEU A 143 5.54 -15.71 -14.43
C LEU A 143 4.04 -15.99 -14.29
N GLU A 144 3.64 -17.27 -14.39
CA GLU A 144 2.25 -17.69 -14.20
C GLU A 144 1.73 -17.32 -12.81
N LYS A 145 2.52 -17.59 -11.76
CA LYS A 145 2.17 -17.20 -10.38
C LYS A 145 1.98 -15.68 -10.24
N ARG A 146 2.84 -14.88 -10.87
CA ARG A 146 2.72 -13.41 -10.86
C ARG A 146 1.48 -12.92 -11.63
N LEU A 147 1.15 -13.55 -12.75
CA LEU A 147 -0.07 -13.25 -13.52
C LEU A 147 -1.34 -13.60 -12.73
N ALA A 148 -1.35 -14.75 -12.06
CA ALA A 148 -2.45 -15.17 -11.19
C ALA A 148 -2.62 -14.20 -10.01
N ALA A 149 -1.52 -13.84 -9.34
CA ALA A 149 -1.52 -12.84 -8.29
C ALA A 149 -2.03 -11.48 -8.78
N ALA A 150 -1.63 -11.06 -9.99
CA ALA A 150 -2.09 -9.80 -10.56
C ALA A 150 -3.59 -9.78 -10.85
N ARG A 151 -4.16 -10.89 -11.32
CA ARG A 151 -5.61 -11.03 -11.49
C ARG A 151 -6.35 -10.93 -10.15
N ALA A 152 -5.86 -11.65 -9.15
CA ALA A 152 -6.45 -11.64 -7.81
C ALA A 152 -6.40 -10.24 -7.18
N ASP A 153 -5.30 -9.51 -7.36
CA ASP A 153 -5.13 -8.14 -6.88
C ASP A 153 -6.13 -7.18 -7.55
N MET A 154 -6.25 -7.22 -8.88
CA MET A 154 -7.20 -6.38 -9.64
C MET A 154 -8.68 -6.66 -9.30
N GLU A 155 -9.03 -7.92 -8.99
CA GLU A 155 -10.38 -8.24 -8.54
C GLU A 155 -10.61 -7.77 -7.10
N SER A 156 -9.64 -8.01 -6.21
CA SER A 156 -9.74 -7.62 -4.80
C SER A 156 -9.72 -6.11 -4.61
N SER A 157 -9.09 -5.34 -5.50
CA SER A 157 -9.11 -3.87 -5.43
C SER A 157 -10.52 -3.29 -5.57
N LYS A 158 -11.49 -4.06 -6.06
CA LYS A 158 -12.90 -3.68 -6.14
C LYS A 158 -13.69 -4.00 -4.87
N GLU A 159 -13.09 -4.71 -3.89
CA GLU A 159 -13.73 -5.03 -2.62
C GLU A 159 -13.99 -3.77 -1.80
N PRO A 160 -15.25 -3.50 -1.40
CA PRO A 160 -15.57 -2.32 -0.60
C PRO A 160 -14.81 -2.28 0.73
N GLY A 161 -14.16 -1.14 1.01
CA GLY A 161 -13.43 -0.91 2.27
C GLY A 161 -12.03 -1.53 2.32
N LEU A 162 -11.59 -2.23 1.27
CA LEU A 162 -10.23 -2.77 1.24
C LEU A 162 -9.20 -1.66 0.98
N PHE A 163 -9.51 -0.73 0.09
CA PHE A 163 -8.69 0.44 -0.22
C PHE A 163 -9.49 1.72 0.00
N ASP A 164 -8.80 2.77 0.45
CA ASP A 164 -9.37 4.11 0.55
C ASP A 164 -9.39 4.79 -0.83
N VAL A 165 -8.37 4.52 -1.65
CA VAL A 165 -8.23 5.06 -3.02
C VAL A 165 -7.75 3.96 -3.98
N VAL A 166 -8.28 3.95 -5.19
CA VAL A 166 -7.81 3.11 -6.31
C VAL A 166 -7.41 4.00 -7.47
N ILE A 167 -6.14 3.93 -7.87
CA ILE A 167 -5.53 4.71 -8.95
C ILE A 167 -5.29 3.80 -10.15
N ILE A 168 -5.77 4.20 -11.33
CA ILE A 168 -5.50 3.48 -12.57
C ILE A 168 -4.30 4.10 -13.28
N ASN A 169 -3.17 3.39 -13.30
CA ASN A 169 -1.93 3.87 -13.90
C ASN A 169 -1.88 3.60 -15.41
N ASP A 170 -2.75 4.29 -16.17
CA ASP A 170 -2.71 4.34 -17.62
C ASP A 170 -1.74 5.43 -18.13
N SER A 171 -1.71 6.56 -17.42
CA SER A 171 -0.76 7.66 -17.63
C SER A 171 -0.02 7.95 -16.33
N LEU A 172 1.32 7.93 -16.38
CA LEU A 172 2.16 8.19 -15.21
C LEU A 172 1.89 9.57 -14.61
N GLU A 173 1.63 10.58 -15.43
CA GLU A 173 1.35 11.94 -14.96
C GLU A 173 0.01 12.00 -14.21
N GLN A 174 -1.04 11.41 -14.78
CA GLN A 174 -2.37 11.43 -14.15
C GLN A 174 -2.38 10.63 -12.85
N ALA A 175 -1.80 9.43 -12.87
CA ALA A 175 -1.67 8.58 -11.69
C ALA A 175 -0.85 9.24 -10.57
N TYR A 176 0.14 10.07 -10.92
CA TYR A 176 0.93 10.80 -9.94
C TYR A 176 0.15 11.98 -9.32
N GLU A 177 -0.64 12.71 -10.11
CA GLU A 177 -1.53 13.74 -9.57
C GLU A 177 -2.58 13.14 -8.63
N GLU A 178 -3.22 12.03 -9.02
CA GLU A 178 -4.16 11.29 -8.16
C GLU A 178 -3.50 10.81 -6.87
N LEU A 179 -2.25 10.32 -6.95
CA LEU A 179 -1.49 9.92 -5.76
C LEU A 179 -1.26 11.11 -4.82
N LYS A 180 -0.87 12.28 -5.33
CA LYS A 180 -0.69 13.48 -4.51
C LYS A 180 -2.01 13.94 -3.88
N GLU A 181 -3.11 13.87 -4.61
CA GLU A 181 -4.45 14.21 -4.09
C GLU A 181 -4.83 13.29 -2.94
N ALA A 182 -4.70 11.97 -3.12
CA ALA A 182 -4.94 10.98 -2.06
C ALA A 182 -4.07 11.21 -0.82
N LEU A 183 -2.82 11.62 -1.03
CA LEU A 183 -1.88 11.88 0.06
C LEU A 183 -2.15 13.21 0.78
N SER A 184 -2.78 14.19 0.12
CA SER A 184 -3.09 15.49 0.70
C SER A 184 -4.11 15.40 1.85
N GLU A 185 -4.90 14.33 1.90
CA GLU A 185 -5.79 14.02 3.03
C GLU A 185 -5.04 13.50 4.26
N VAL A 186 -3.86 12.89 4.06
CA VAL A 186 -3.00 12.34 5.13
C VAL A 186 -2.23 13.44 5.85
N GLY A 187 -1.97 14.56 5.17
CA GLY A 187 -1.29 15.72 5.73
C GLY A 187 -1.57 16.97 4.89
N PRO A 188 -1.98 18.11 5.51
CA PRO A 188 -2.32 19.36 4.81
C PRO A 188 -1.13 20.04 4.08
N ILE A 189 -0.03 19.33 3.86
CA ILE A 189 1.26 19.83 3.39
C ILE A 189 1.39 19.70 1.87
N LEU A 190 0.67 18.78 1.23
CA LEU A 190 0.99 18.35 -0.16
C LEU A 190 0.31 19.15 -1.26
N LEU A 191 -0.59 20.07 -0.93
CA LEU A 191 -1.17 20.99 -1.91
C LEU A 191 -1.04 22.44 -1.40
N PRO A 192 -0.31 23.33 -2.08
CA PRO A 192 -0.55 24.76 -1.90
C PRO A 192 -2.03 25.03 -2.25
N LYS A 193 -2.73 25.79 -1.39
CA LYS A 193 -4.14 26.14 -1.57
C LYS A 193 -4.38 26.66 -2.99
N GLY A 194 -5.10 25.88 -3.81
CA GLY A 194 -5.48 26.35 -5.13
C GLY A 194 -6.03 25.30 -6.09
N ARG A 195 -7.28 24.88 -5.89
CA ARG A 195 -8.32 24.82 -6.95
C ARG A 195 -9.69 24.53 -6.31
N PRO A 196 -10.71 25.38 -6.51
CA PRO A 196 -12.07 25.08 -6.08
C PRO A 196 -12.74 24.16 -7.11
N GLY A 197 -13.16 22.98 -6.67
CA GLY A 197 -14.11 22.16 -7.44
C GLY A 197 -13.75 20.70 -7.62
N ALA A 198 -13.80 19.91 -6.54
CA ALA A 198 -14.12 18.50 -6.63
C ALA A 198 -14.88 18.13 -5.34
N ARG A 199 -16.21 18.14 -5.42
CA ARG A 199 -17.09 17.81 -4.32
C ARG A 199 -17.20 16.29 -4.25
N ALA A 200 -16.52 15.66 -3.30
CA ALA A 200 -16.72 14.25 -2.98
C ALA A 200 -18.18 14.01 -2.58
N LEU A 201 -18.87 13.17 -3.33
CA LEU A 201 -20.20 12.65 -3.00
C LEU A 201 -20.05 11.61 -1.89
N LEU A 202 -20.15 12.05 -0.65
CA LEU A 202 -20.45 11.16 0.48
C LEU A 202 -21.97 10.93 0.56
N PRO A 203 -22.46 9.68 0.64
CA PRO A 203 -23.86 9.44 0.95
C PRO A 203 -24.10 9.81 2.42
N THR A 204 -24.93 10.83 2.65
CA THR A 204 -25.35 11.24 3.99
C THR A 204 -26.21 10.15 4.63
N ARG A 205 -25.70 9.52 5.69
CA ARG A 205 -26.54 8.77 6.63
C ARG A 205 -27.43 9.76 7.37
N LYS A 206 -28.74 9.75 7.10
CA LYS A 206 -29.74 10.29 8.04
C LYS A 206 -30.41 9.12 8.77
N SER A 207 -29.93 8.86 9.98
CA SER A 207 -30.75 8.25 11.03
C SER A 207 -31.60 9.36 11.65
N ARG A 208 -32.92 9.28 11.58
CA ARG A 208 -33.79 9.96 12.55
C ARG A 208 -34.97 9.08 12.95
N LYS A 209 -34.99 8.83 14.26
CA LYS A 209 -35.99 8.15 15.07
C LYS A 209 -37.40 8.67 14.76
N LEU A 210 -38.35 7.76 14.57
CA LEU A 210 -39.76 8.04 14.82
C LEU A 210 -40.10 7.53 16.22
N LYS A 211 -40.37 8.47 17.12
CA LYS A 211 -41.06 8.24 18.39
C LYS A 211 -42.52 7.94 18.06
N GLY A 212 -43.08 6.88 18.65
CA GLY A 212 -44.53 6.72 18.73
C GLY A 212 -45.16 7.80 19.62
N PRO A 213 -46.48 7.92 19.56
CA PRO A 213 -47.26 7.64 20.77
C PRO A 213 -48.42 6.68 20.50
N ALA A 214 -48.78 5.91 21.54
CA ALA A 214 -50.04 5.17 21.68
C ALA A 214 -51.13 6.08 22.30
N PRO A 215 -52.28 5.56 22.73
CA PRO A 215 -53.41 4.95 21.99
C PRO A 215 -54.72 5.76 22.21
N GLU A 216 -55.83 5.43 21.53
CA GLU A 216 -57.25 5.52 22.02
C GLU A 216 -58.22 5.13 20.88
N GLN A 217 -58.99 4.05 21.04
CA GLN A 217 -60.42 4.00 21.43
C GLN A 217 -61.41 4.58 20.39
N HIS A 218 -61.99 3.72 19.54
CA HIS A 218 -63.41 3.32 19.57
C HIS A 218 -63.71 2.28 18.48
#